data_AF-A0A657ERM2-F1
#
_entry.id   AF-A0A657ERM2-F1
#
_cell.length_a   1.000
_cell.length_b   1.000
_cell.length_c   1.000
_cell.angle_alpha   90.00
_cell.angle_beta   90.00
_cell.angle_gamma   90.00
#
_symmetry.space_group_name_H-M   'P 1'
#
loop_
_entity.id
_entity.type
_entity.pdbx_description
1 polymer ?
#
loop_
_entity_poly.entity_id
_entity_poly.type
_entity_poly.pdbx_seq_one_letter_code
_entity_poly.pdbx_strand_id
1 'polypeptide(L)'
;NTAFIRKNFSVILERTVRELNGESSISLEEVPPAKQQIVCSRSFGERITDKDAMHQAVVQYAERAAEKLRGERQYCRQVTTFVRTSPFAVKEPCYSNAAVEKLSLPHRTAGTLLPPHAES
;
A
#
# COMPACT_ATOMS: atom_id res chain seq x y z
N ASN A 1 31.20 -16.66 -7.89
CA ASN A 1 30.81 -17.36 -6.63
C ASN A 1 29.42 -16.89 -6.19
N THR A 2 28.38 -17.24 -6.95
CA THR A 2 26.98 -16.75 -6.80
C THR A 2 26.20 -17.47 -5.69
N ALA A 3 26.61 -18.70 -5.36
CA ALA A 3 25.96 -19.52 -4.34
C ALA A 3 26.08 -18.93 -2.91
N PHE A 4 27.17 -18.20 -2.63
CA PHE A 4 27.36 -17.52 -1.34
C PHE A 4 26.45 -16.30 -1.18
N ILE A 5 26.14 -15.60 -2.28
CA ILE A 5 25.30 -14.40 -2.28
C ILE A 5 23.83 -14.77 -2.05
N ARG A 6 23.33 -15.83 -2.70
CA ARG A 6 21.97 -16.36 -2.50
C ARG A 6 21.67 -16.74 -1.04
N LYS A 7 22.68 -17.20 -0.29
CA LYS A 7 22.52 -17.67 1.09
C LYS A 7 22.54 -16.53 2.11
N ASN A 8 23.14 -15.38 1.77
CA ASN A 8 23.40 -14.29 2.72
C ASN A 8 22.74 -12.96 2.35
N PHE A 9 22.20 -12.82 1.14
CA PHE A 9 21.63 -11.57 0.63
C PHE A 9 20.32 -11.79 -0.12
N SER A 10 19.61 -10.70 -0.41
CA SER A 10 18.34 -10.76 -1.15
C SER A 10 18.54 -11.31 -2.56
N VAL A 11 17.50 -11.95 -3.08
CA VAL A 11 17.44 -12.43 -4.48
C VAL A 11 17.70 -11.29 -5.47
N ILE A 12 17.45 -10.04 -5.08
CA ILE A 12 17.74 -8.83 -5.86
C ILE A 12 19.24 -8.62 -5.99
N LEU A 13 20.02 -8.74 -4.90
CA LEU A 13 21.48 -8.58 -4.96
C LEU A 13 22.15 -9.70 -5.78
N GLU A 14 21.67 -10.93 -5.65
CA GLU A 14 22.12 -12.04 -6.50
C GLU A 14 21.87 -11.74 -7.98
N ARG A 15 20.70 -11.19 -8.33
CA ARG A 15 20.34 -10.82 -9.70
C ARG A 15 21.22 -9.70 -10.24
N THR A 16 21.47 -8.64 -9.47
CA THR A 16 22.39 -7.56 -9.87
C THR A 16 23.80 -8.08 -10.13
N VAL A 17 24.28 -9.02 -9.30
CA VAL A 17 25.61 -9.62 -9.52
C VAL A 17 25.66 -10.48 -10.77
N ARG A 18 24.58 -11.21 -11.12
CA ARG A 18 24.52 -11.96 -12.39
C ARG A 18 24.53 -11.02 -13.61
N GLU A 19 23.76 -9.92 -13.57
CA GLU A 19 23.73 -8.91 -14.63
C GLU A 19 25.11 -8.27 -14.87
N LEU A 20 25.81 -7.88 -13.79
CA LEU A 20 27.17 -7.33 -13.88
C LEU A 20 28.19 -8.33 -14.46
N ASN A 21 27.90 -9.64 -14.39
CA ASN A 21 28.74 -10.69 -14.97
C ASN A 21 28.33 -11.05 -16.42
N GLY A 22 27.43 -10.29 -17.06
CA GLY A 22 26.94 -10.59 -18.42
C GLY A 22 25.86 -11.67 -18.48
N GLU A 23 25.48 -12.20 -17.32
CA GLU A 23 24.29 -12.99 -16.98
C GLU A 23 22.98 -12.23 -17.29
N SER A 24 22.48 -12.18 -18.54
CA SER A 24 21.17 -11.54 -18.83
C SER A 24 20.03 -12.31 -18.12
N SER A 25 19.75 -11.93 -16.88
CA SER A 25 18.77 -12.57 -16.00
C SER A 25 17.36 -11.98 -16.15
N ILE A 26 17.17 -10.97 -17.00
CA ILE A 26 15.88 -10.37 -17.29
C ILE A 26 15.28 -11.10 -18.48
N SER A 27 14.40 -12.07 -18.22
CA SER A 27 13.28 -12.23 -19.16
C SER A 27 12.46 -10.95 -19.01
N LEU A 28 12.37 -10.18 -20.09
CA LEU A 28 11.39 -9.10 -20.18
C LEU A 28 10.03 -9.74 -19.91
N GLU A 29 9.47 -9.58 -18.72
CA GLU A 29 8.08 -9.92 -18.47
C GLU A 29 7.26 -9.03 -19.41
N GLU A 30 6.80 -9.59 -20.53
CA GLU A 30 6.03 -8.87 -21.56
C GLU A 30 4.76 -8.24 -20.99
N VAL A 31 4.27 -8.77 -19.86
CA VAL A 31 3.14 -8.22 -19.10
C VAL A 31 3.44 -8.31 -17.61
N PRO A 32 3.55 -7.17 -16.89
CA PRO A 32 3.68 -7.21 -15.44
C PRO A 32 2.44 -7.87 -14.82
N PRO A 33 2.59 -8.71 -13.77
CA PRO A 33 1.47 -9.39 -13.15
C PRO A 33 0.44 -8.38 -12.62
N ALA A 34 -0.84 -8.79 -12.61
CA ALA A 34 -1.91 -7.97 -12.08
C ALA A 34 -1.61 -7.53 -10.64
N LYS A 35 -1.80 -6.24 -10.35
CA LYS A 35 -1.54 -5.68 -9.02
C LYS A 35 -2.40 -6.38 -7.98
N GLN A 36 -1.74 -6.90 -6.95
CA GLN A 36 -2.41 -7.58 -5.84
C GLN A 36 -3.04 -6.58 -4.85
N GLN A 37 -2.60 -5.32 -4.87
CA GLN A 37 -3.02 -4.28 -3.93
C GLN A 37 -3.04 -2.90 -4.60
N ILE A 38 -4.00 -2.07 -4.19
CA ILE A 38 -4.06 -0.64 -4.53
C ILE A 38 -3.97 0.14 -3.23
N VAL A 39 -2.94 0.98 -3.12
CA VAL A 39 -2.72 1.81 -1.94
C VAL A 39 -2.74 3.29 -2.34
N CYS A 40 -3.48 4.07 -1.54
CA CYS A 40 -3.53 5.53 -1.61
C CYS A 40 -3.20 6.05 -0.21
N SER A 41 -1.95 6.44 0.01
CA SER A 41 -1.50 7.03 1.27
C SER A 41 -0.60 8.23 1.00
N ARG A 42 -0.69 9.24 1.86
CA ARG A 42 0.20 10.40 1.87
C ARG A 42 0.39 10.90 3.29
N SER A 43 1.56 11.46 3.56
CA SER A 43 1.78 12.24 4.78
C SER A 43 1.03 13.56 4.69
N PHE A 44 0.53 14.04 5.83
CA PHE A 44 -0.05 15.36 5.94
C PHE A 44 1.06 16.41 6.14
N GLY A 45 0.88 17.60 5.56
CA GLY A 45 1.84 18.70 5.73
C GLY A 45 1.92 19.20 7.18
N GLU A 46 0.80 19.10 7.89
CA GLU A 46 0.69 19.40 9.31
C GLU A 46 -0.06 18.28 10.03
N ARG A 47 0.05 18.22 11.36
CA ARG A 47 -0.66 17.24 12.17
C ARG A 47 -2.15 17.55 12.17
N ILE A 48 -2.96 16.61 11.66
CA ILE A 48 -4.41 16.68 11.81
C ILE A 48 -4.77 16.28 13.24
N THR A 49 -5.46 17.18 13.94
CA THR A 49 -6.00 16.96 15.29
C THR A 49 -7.53 16.92 15.31
N ASP A 50 -8.16 17.33 14.22
CA ASP A 50 -9.61 17.38 14.05
C ASP A 50 -10.17 16.10 13.41
N LYS A 51 -11.29 15.61 13.94
CA LYS A 51 -11.92 14.35 13.49
C LYS A 51 -12.53 14.49 12.10
N ASP A 52 -13.17 15.62 11.80
CA ASP A 52 -13.83 15.84 10.51
C ASP A 52 -12.80 15.99 9.39
N ALA A 53 -11.70 16.70 9.65
CA ALA A 53 -10.58 16.80 8.72
C ALA A 53 -9.94 15.42 8.44
N MET A 54 -9.80 14.58 9.47
CA MET A 54 -9.32 13.20 9.29
C MET A 54 -10.30 12.37 8.46
N HIS A 55 -11.60 12.47 8.74
CA HIS A 55 -12.64 11.77 7.99
C HIS A 55 -12.61 12.16 6.51
N GLN A 56 -12.57 13.46 6.20
CA GLN A 56 -12.47 13.95 4.83
C GLN A 56 -11.23 13.41 4.09
N ALA A 57 -10.09 13.34 4.78
CA ALA A 57 -8.87 12.77 4.20
C ALA A 57 -9.05 11.28 3.85
N VAL A 58 -9.65 10.50 4.75
CA VAL A 58 -9.92 9.07 4.52
C VAL A 58 -10.87 8.87 3.33
N VAL A 59 -11.95 9.66 3.24
CA VAL A 59 -12.88 9.64 2.10
C VAL A 59 -12.12 9.92 0.79
N GLN A 60 -11.31 10.97 0.76
CA GLN A 60 -10.54 11.32 -0.43
C GLN A 60 -9.56 10.21 -0.86
N TYR A 61 -8.94 9.50 0.08
CA TYR A 61 -8.08 8.37 -0.22
C TYR A 61 -8.86 7.15 -0.73
N ALA A 62 -10.03 6.87 -0.15
CA ALA A 62 -10.92 5.80 -0.58
C ALA A 62 -11.43 6.05 -2.01
N GLU A 63 -11.83 7.28 -2.34
CA GLU A 63 -12.25 7.66 -3.68
C GLU A 63 -11.14 7.44 -4.72
N ARG A 64 -9.92 7.92 -4.42
CA ARG A 64 -8.75 7.69 -5.29
C ARG A 64 -8.41 6.21 -5.45
N ALA A 65 -8.54 5.42 -4.39
CA ALA A 65 -8.31 3.98 -4.47
C ALA A 65 -9.37 3.30 -5.37
N ALA A 66 -10.64 3.70 -5.24
CA ALA A 66 -11.72 3.21 -6.10
C ALA A 66 -11.53 3.62 -7.57
N GLU A 67 -11.07 4.84 -7.85
CA GLU A 67 -10.73 5.29 -9.20
C GLU A 67 -9.66 4.41 -9.85
N LYS A 68 -8.57 4.14 -9.12
CA LYS A 68 -7.51 3.23 -9.58
C LYS A 68 -8.04 1.82 -9.81
N LEU A 69 -8.85 1.29 -8.89
CA LEU A 69 -9.45 -0.03 -8.99
C LEU A 69 -10.33 -0.17 -10.24
N ARG A 70 -11.12 0.87 -10.56
CA ARG A 70 -11.92 0.93 -11.79
C ARG A 70 -11.04 1.01 -13.04
N GLY A 71 -10.03 1.88 -13.03
CA GLY A 71 -9.09 2.03 -14.14
C GLY A 71 -8.34 0.74 -14.48
N GLU A 72 -7.95 -0.02 -13.46
CA GLU A 72 -7.28 -1.32 -13.61
C GLU A 72 -8.26 -2.49 -13.84
N ARG A 73 -9.57 -2.21 -13.89
CA ARG A 73 -10.64 -3.20 -14.05
C ARG A 73 -10.54 -4.35 -13.04
N GLN A 74 -10.13 -4.05 -11.81
CA GLN A 74 -10.00 -5.01 -10.72
C GLN A 74 -11.22 -4.97 -9.79
N TYR A 75 -11.28 -5.92 -8.86
CA TYR A 75 -12.26 -5.92 -7.77
C TYR A 75 -11.55 -6.10 -6.43
N CYS A 76 -12.09 -5.51 -5.38
CA CYS A 76 -11.55 -5.60 -4.03
C CYS A 76 -12.51 -6.36 -3.11
N ARG A 77 -11.97 -7.27 -2.28
CA ARG A 77 -12.71 -7.95 -1.20
C ARG A 77 -12.28 -7.52 0.21
N GLN A 78 -11.22 -6.73 0.33
CA GLN A 78 -10.70 -6.32 1.62
C GLN A 78 -10.14 -4.91 1.55
N VAL A 79 -10.61 -4.04 2.44
CA VAL A 79 -10.08 -2.70 2.63
C VAL A 79 -9.31 -2.64 3.92
N THR A 80 -8.17 -1.96 3.87
CA THR A 80 -7.36 -1.67 5.05
C THR A 80 -7.15 -0.18 5.15
N THR A 81 -7.57 0.41 6.27
CA THR A 81 -7.26 1.80 6.62
C THR A 81 -6.21 1.77 7.72
N PHE A 82 -5.11 2.50 7.54
CA PHE A 82 -4.03 2.57 8.51
C PHE A 82 -3.69 4.02 8.84
N VAL A 83 -3.24 4.23 10.07
CA VAL A 83 -2.81 5.53 10.59
C VAL A 83 -1.46 5.35 11.29
N ARG A 84 -0.58 6.33 11.11
CA ARG A 84 0.71 6.39 11.78
C ARG A 84 1.05 7.84 12.11
N THR A 85 1.55 8.09 13.32
CA THR A 85 2.10 9.40 13.68
C THR A 85 3.53 9.56 13.15
N SER A 86 3.98 10.80 13.04
CA SER A 86 5.29 11.11 12.45
C SER A 86 6.41 10.40 13.23
N PRO A 87 7.28 9.62 12.56
CA PRO A 87 8.45 9.01 13.20
C PRO A 87 9.53 10.05 13.57
N PHE A 88 9.40 11.29 13.08
CA PHE A 88 10.33 12.39 13.34
C PHE A 88 9.90 13.26 14.53
N ALA A 89 8.81 12.89 15.23
CA ALA A 89 8.40 13.58 16.45
C ALA A 89 9.34 13.18 17.60
N VAL A 90 10.41 13.97 17.80
CA VAL A 90 11.54 13.70 18.71
C VAL A 90 11.14 13.49 20.19
N LYS A 91 9.91 13.85 20.58
CA LYS A 91 9.44 13.79 21.98
C LYS A 91 8.07 13.11 22.17
N GLU A 92 7.55 12.45 21.14
CA GLU A 92 6.24 11.79 21.23
C GLU A 92 6.36 10.29 20.89
N PRO A 93 5.61 9.42 21.59
CA PRO A 93 5.54 8.02 21.21
C PRO A 93 4.96 7.89 19.80
N CYS A 94 5.64 7.09 18.96
CA CYS A 94 5.13 6.72 17.65
C CYS A 94 3.87 5.86 17.85
N TYR A 95 2.75 6.31 17.30
CA TYR A 95 1.50 5.57 17.24
C TYR A 95 1.32 5.00 15.84
N SER A 96 0.84 3.77 15.77
CA SER A 96 0.49 3.10 14.52
C SER A 96 -0.69 2.18 14.78
N ASN A 97 -1.70 2.23 13.92
CA ASN A 97 -2.85 1.34 14.00
C ASN A 97 -3.42 1.07 12.59
N ALA A 98 -4.13 -0.03 12.43
CA ALA A 98 -4.82 -0.37 11.22
C ALA A 98 -6.15 -1.08 11.51
N ALA A 99 -7.17 -0.72 10.74
CA ALA A 99 -8.45 -1.41 10.69
C ALA A 99 -8.59 -2.12 9.33
N VAL A 100 -9.14 -3.32 9.35
CA VAL A 100 -9.34 -4.15 8.16
C VAL A 100 -10.79 -4.56 8.09
N GLU A 101 -11.40 -4.36 6.93
CA GLU A 101 -12.76 -4.79 6.65
C GLU A 101 -12.81 -5.68 5.42
N LYS A 102 -13.49 -6.81 5.56
CA LYS A 102 -13.77 -7.74 4.46
C LYS A 102 -15.16 -7.47 3.92
N LEU A 103 -15.24 -7.32 2.62
CA LEU A 103 -16.47 -7.01 1.93
C LEU A 103 -17.14 -8.30 1.50
N SER A 104 -18.44 -8.38 1.78
CA SER A 104 -19.26 -9.56 1.47
C SER A 104 -19.20 -9.92 -0.01
N LEU A 105 -19.12 -8.90 -0.88
CA LEU A 105 -18.98 -9.06 -2.32
C LEU A 105 -17.80 -8.24 -2.89
N PRO A 106 -17.10 -8.75 -3.92
CA PRO A 106 -16.13 -7.97 -4.67
C PRO A 106 -16.81 -6.77 -5.31
N HIS A 107 -16.37 -5.56 -4.97
CA HIS A 107 -17.02 -4.30 -5.38
C HIS A 107 -15.97 -3.31 -5.94
N ARG A 108 -16.45 -2.36 -6.75
CA ARG A 108 -15.64 -1.36 -7.47
C ARG A 108 -15.89 0.09 -7.04
N THR A 109 -16.70 0.30 -5.99
CA THR A 109 -17.28 1.61 -5.66
C THR A 109 -16.81 2.09 -4.30
N ALA A 110 -16.51 3.39 -4.20
CA ALA A 110 -15.96 4.02 -3.00
C ALA A 110 -16.91 3.98 -1.79
N GLY A 111 -18.23 4.07 -2.00
CA GLY A 111 -19.21 4.16 -0.93
C GLY A 111 -19.29 2.95 0.01
N THR A 112 -18.68 1.82 -0.36
CA THR A 112 -18.58 0.62 0.49
C THR A 112 -17.18 0.45 1.09
N LEU A 113 -16.18 1.25 0.68
CA LEU A 113 -14.80 1.13 1.17
C LEU A 113 -14.57 1.83 2.51
N LEU A 114 -15.56 2.57 3.02
CA LEU A 114 -15.46 3.21 4.32
C LEU A 114 -15.98 2.25 5.39
N PRO A 115 -15.18 1.97 6.44
CA PRO A 115 -15.65 1.10 7.50
C PRO A 115 -16.83 1.74 8.24
N PRO A 116 -17.87 0.97 8.61
CA PRO A 116 -19.10 1.50 9.20
C PRO A 116 -18.92 2.06 10.63
N HIS A 117 -17.70 2.18 11.14
CA HIS A 117 -17.42 2.63 12.51
C HIS A 117 -16.22 3.58 12.56
N ALA A 118 -16.40 4.81 12.06
CA ALA A 118 -15.58 5.96 12.43
C ALA A 118 -16.32 6.92 13.39
N GLU A 119 -17.38 6.44 14.03
CA GLU A 119 -18.14 7.15 15.05
C GLU A 119 -17.96 6.47 16.41
N SER A 120 -16.92 6.86 17.13
CA SER A 120 -16.88 7.03 18.58
C SER A 120 -15.77 8.02 18.94
#